data_AF-A0A087HCY5-F1
#
_entry.id   AF-A0A087HCY5-F1
#
_cell.length_a   1.000
_cell.length_b   1.000
_cell.length_c   1.000
_cell.angle_alpha   90.00
_cell.angle_beta   90.00
_cell.angle_gamma   90.00
#
_symmetry.space_group_name_H-M   'P 1'
#
loop_
_entity.id
_entity.type
_entity.pdbx_description
1 polymer ?
#
loop_
_entity_poly.entity_id
_entity_poly.type
_entity_poly.pdbx_seq_one_letter_code
_entity_poly.pdbx_strand_id
1 'polypeptide(L)'
;MSRALFRNVAADTARLLRRNSEADPFSKSGMRLQSRPQLHGRAKETRLSPSPSSSSRFVSGFCTSSSPSSSTSVSKIGFIGWYLGMVKSRPVFTKSVTCSLIYIAADLSSQTIAKTSSESYDFVRTARMGGYGLFVLGPTLHYWFNFMSRLFPKQDLITTFKKMAMGQTIYGPCMTVIFFSLNASLQGESGSDILARLKRDLLPALFNGVMYWPVCDFITFRFFPVHLQPLVSNSFSYVWTIYMTYMANRKKPVAISSCDTQISSI
;
A
#
# COMPACT_ATOMS: atom_id res chain seq x y z
N MET A 1 10.76 1.21 -33.91
CA MET A 1 9.53 0.51 -33.47
C MET A 1 8.76 1.17 -32.31
N SER A 2 9.32 2.09 -31.52
CA SER A 2 8.64 2.64 -30.32
C SER A 2 7.47 3.60 -30.62
N ARG A 3 7.53 4.40 -31.70
CA ARG A 3 6.45 5.35 -32.07
C ARG A 3 5.15 4.70 -32.57
N ALA A 4 5.19 3.44 -33.04
CA ALA A 4 4.00 2.74 -33.52
C ALA A 4 3.15 2.21 -32.35
N LEU A 5 3.80 1.77 -31.26
CA LEU A 5 3.14 1.30 -30.04
C LEU A 5 2.35 2.42 -29.35
N PHE A 6 2.90 3.64 -29.27
CA PHE A 6 2.20 4.78 -28.65
C PHE A 6 0.96 5.23 -29.42
N ARG A 7 0.97 5.14 -30.76
CA ARG A 7 -0.21 5.47 -31.59
C ARG A 7 -1.34 4.47 -31.41
N ASN A 8 -1.02 3.19 -31.21
CA ASN A 8 -2.02 2.14 -31.01
C ASN A 8 -2.68 2.24 -29.63
N VAL A 9 -1.92 2.59 -28.58
CA VAL A 9 -2.46 2.78 -27.22
C VAL A 9 -3.40 4.00 -27.13
N ALA A 10 -3.07 5.10 -27.80
CA ALA A 10 -3.93 6.29 -27.84
C ALA A 10 -5.25 6.02 -28.60
N ALA A 11 -5.18 5.28 -29.71
CA ALA A 11 -6.37 4.90 -30.50
C ALA A 11 -7.29 3.93 -29.73
N ASP A 12 -6.74 2.98 -28.98
CA ASP A 12 -7.54 2.05 -28.17
C ASP A 12 -8.17 2.71 -26.95
N THR A 13 -7.48 3.67 -26.33
CA THR A 13 -8.05 4.44 -25.21
C THR A 13 -9.21 5.32 -25.66
N ALA A 14 -9.10 5.95 -26.85
CA ALA A 14 -10.18 6.74 -27.42
C ALA A 14 -11.42 5.89 -27.80
N ARG A 15 -11.20 4.66 -28.28
CA ARG A 15 -12.29 3.72 -28.60
C ARG A 15 -13.00 3.20 -27.34
N LEU A 16 -12.27 2.98 -26.25
CA LEU A 16 -12.85 2.56 -24.97
C LEU A 16 -13.65 3.67 -24.29
N LEU A 17 -13.20 4.93 -24.38
CA LEU A 17 -13.95 6.06 -23.85
C LEU A 17 -15.23 6.34 -24.65
N ARG A 18 -15.21 6.17 -25.98
CA ARG A 18 -16.41 6.32 -26.81
C ARG A 18 -17.45 5.23 -26.53
N ARG A 19 -17.02 4.00 -26.27
CA ARG A 19 -17.91 2.85 -25.99
C ARG A 19 -18.63 2.95 -24.63
N ASN A 20 -18.04 3.64 -23.65
CA ASN A 20 -18.66 3.85 -22.34
C ASN A 20 -19.57 5.07 -22.26
N SER A 21 -19.57 5.94 -23.28
CA SER A 21 -20.45 7.13 -23.32
C SER A 21 -21.82 6.85 -23.94
N GLU A 22 -22.07 5.65 -24.46
CA GLU A 22 -23.34 5.26 -25.11
C GLU A 22 -24.23 4.36 -24.22
N ALA A 23 -23.84 4.11 -22.97
CA ALA A 23 -24.62 3.30 -22.03
C ALA A 23 -25.21 4.15 -20.89
N ASP A 24 -26.17 5.02 -21.23
CA ASP A 24 -27.05 5.67 -20.26
C ASP A 24 -28.51 5.24 -20.54
N PRO A 25 -29.15 4.54 -19.59
CA PRO A 25 -30.59 4.61 -19.46
C PRO A 25 -30.98 4.86 -18.00
N PHE A 26 -31.16 6.12 -17.62
CA PHE A 26 -32.43 6.57 -17.04
C PHE A 26 -32.45 8.09 -16.85
N SER A 27 -33.27 8.72 -17.69
CA SER A 27 -33.69 10.10 -17.59
C SER A 27 -34.90 10.23 -16.66
N LYS A 28 -35.03 11.40 -16.01
CA LYS A 28 -36.25 12.03 -15.46
C LYS A 28 -36.82 11.59 -14.11
N SER A 29 -36.69 12.48 -13.12
CA SER A 29 -37.79 13.20 -12.45
C SER A 29 -37.14 14.32 -11.61
N GLY A 30 -37.50 15.60 -11.63
CA GLY A 30 -38.83 16.20 -11.62
C GLY A 30 -38.94 17.08 -10.35
N MET A 31 -38.60 18.37 -10.50
CA MET A 31 -38.88 19.55 -9.63
C MET A 31 -39.46 19.35 -8.20
N ARG A 32 -38.84 20.06 -7.23
CA ARG A 32 -39.58 21.11 -6.48
C ARG A 32 -38.66 22.15 -5.85
N LEU A 33 -38.84 23.40 -6.31
CA LEU A 33 -38.48 24.62 -5.59
C LEU A 33 -39.21 24.65 -4.24
N GLN A 34 -38.52 25.04 -3.17
CA GLN A 34 -39.16 25.75 -2.08
C GLN A 34 -38.25 26.87 -1.57
N SER A 35 -38.83 28.07 -1.57
CA SER A 35 -38.18 29.35 -1.36
C SER A 35 -38.44 29.84 0.07
N ARG A 36 -37.36 30.23 0.78
CA ARG A 36 -37.23 31.40 1.71
C ARG A 36 -38.11 31.49 3.00
N PRO A 37 -37.84 32.41 3.96
CA PRO A 37 -36.63 33.21 4.26
C PRO A 37 -36.30 33.45 5.77
N GLN A 38 -35.21 34.21 6.01
CA GLN A 38 -34.83 35.04 7.19
C GLN A 38 -34.38 34.33 8.49
N LEU A 39 -33.45 34.85 9.32
CA LEU A 39 -33.21 36.24 9.72
C LEU A 39 -31.76 36.44 10.23
N HIS A 40 -31.21 37.64 10.00
CA HIS A 40 -30.02 38.20 10.66
C HIS A 40 -30.27 38.50 12.15
N GLY A 41 -29.23 38.38 12.98
CA GLY A 41 -29.24 38.94 14.34
C GLY A 41 -27.89 38.82 15.05
N ARG A 42 -27.29 39.96 15.37
CA ARG A 42 -25.98 40.17 15.99
C ARG A 42 -26.18 40.84 17.36
N ALA A 43 -25.56 40.32 18.43
CA ALA A 43 -25.21 41.01 19.69
C ALA A 43 -24.27 40.07 20.48
N LYS A 44 -22.99 40.37 20.74
CA LYS A 44 -22.44 41.14 21.88
C LYS A 44 -23.15 40.89 23.22
N GLU A 45 -22.52 40.20 24.17
CA GLU A 45 -21.88 40.85 25.33
C GLU A 45 -21.04 39.89 26.19
N THR A 46 -20.21 40.53 27.00
CA THR A 46 -19.06 40.06 27.79
C THR A 46 -19.44 39.99 29.27
N ARG A 47 -18.83 39.07 30.05
CA ARG A 47 -18.32 39.22 31.46
C ARG A 47 -18.47 37.92 32.27
N LEU A 48 -17.36 37.30 32.68
CA LEU A 48 -16.68 37.41 33.99
C LEU A 48 -17.31 36.52 35.10
N SER A 49 -16.56 35.48 35.48
CA SER A 49 -16.60 34.85 36.82
C SER A 49 -16.16 35.86 37.89
N PRO A 50 -16.53 35.68 39.19
CA PRO A 50 -15.74 34.80 40.06
C PRO A 50 -16.51 34.10 41.22
N SER A 51 -15.95 33.00 41.72
CA SER A 51 -16.11 32.44 43.09
C SER A 51 -15.25 33.26 44.09
N PRO A 52 -15.43 33.27 45.44
CA PRO A 52 -15.40 32.08 46.30
C PRO A 52 -16.13 32.14 47.68
N SER A 53 -16.03 31.01 48.41
CA SER A 53 -15.89 30.86 49.88
C SER A 53 -16.95 30.03 50.63
N SER A 54 -16.44 28.89 51.15
CA SER A 54 -16.59 28.29 52.49
C SER A 54 -17.94 28.26 53.21
N SER A 55 -18.41 27.04 53.54
CA SER A 55 -18.47 26.55 54.94
C SER A 55 -19.00 25.13 55.04
N SER A 56 -18.40 24.39 55.97
CA SER A 56 -18.68 23.03 56.40
C SER A 56 -20.11 22.82 56.89
N ARG A 57 -20.67 21.64 56.64
CA ARG A 57 -21.53 20.95 57.60
C ARG A 57 -21.54 19.44 57.36
N PHE A 58 -21.17 18.75 58.43
CA PHE A 58 -21.09 17.33 58.64
C PHE A 58 -22.52 16.79 58.82
N VAL A 59 -22.97 15.86 57.98
CA VAL A 59 -24.11 14.99 58.31
C VAL A 59 -23.84 13.58 57.80
N SER A 60 -23.85 12.67 58.76
CA SER A 60 -23.76 11.22 58.67
C SER A 60 -24.84 10.65 57.74
N GLY A 61 -24.43 9.81 56.78
CA GLY A 61 -25.30 9.05 55.89
C GLY A 61 -24.91 7.58 55.93
N PHE A 62 -25.84 6.75 56.37
CA PHE A 62 -25.71 5.32 56.57
C PHE A 62 -25.12 4.56 55.36
N CYS A 63 -24.27 3.60 55.68
CA CYS A 63 -23.62 2.69 54.76
C CYS A 63 -24.64 1.83 54.01
N THR A 64 -24.64 1.91 52.68
CA THR A 64 -25.15 0.84 51.81
C THR A 64 -23.97 0.29 51.02
N SER A 65 -23.47 -0.87 51.43
CA SER A 65 -22.37 -1.57 50.78
C SER A 65 -22.85 -2.20 49.47
N SER A 66 -22.80 -1.44 48.38
CA SER A 66 -22.82 -2.00 47.04
C SER A 66 -21.38 -2.22 46.58
N SER A 67 -20.88 -3.45 46.79
CA SER A 67 -19.64 -3.90 46.20
C SER A 67 -19.74 -3.79 44.67
N PRO A 68 -18.90 -3.00 43.97
CA PRO A 68 -18.72 -3.22 42.56
C PRO A 68 -17.90 -4.51 42.46
N SER A 69 -18.57 -5.61 42.10
CA SER A 69 -17.88 -6.79 41.59
C SER A 69 -16.99 -6.32 40.44
N SER A 70 -15.70 -6.22 40.72
CA SER A 70 -14.64 -6.04 39.75
C SER A 70 -14.60 -7.32 38.90
N SER A 71 -15.56 -7.44 37.98
CA SER A 71 -15.38 -8.28 36.82
C SER A 71 -14.21 -7.65 36.06
N THR A 72 -13.02 -8.18 36.29
CA THR A 72 -11.89 -8.08 35.37
C THR A 72 -12.38 -8.61 34.04
N SER A 73 -13.00 -7.72 33.26
CA SER A 73 -13.31 -7.97 31.87
C SER A 73 -11.96 -8.00 31.18
N VAL A 74 -11.34 -9.18 31.19
CA VAL A 74 -10.24 -9.52 30.29
C VAL A 74 -10.85 -9.38 28.92
N SER A 75 -10.77 -8.17 28.36
CA SER A 75 -11.24 -7.88 27.02
C SER A 75 -10.66 -8.95 26.11
N LYS A 76 -11.55 -9.75 25.50
CA LYS A 76 -11.21 -10.71 24.45
C LYS A 76 -10.65 -9.90 23.28
N ILE A 77 -9.36 -9.59 23.34
CA ILE A 77 -8.65 -8.88 22.29
C ILE A 77 -8.57 -9.87 21.12
N GLY A 78 -9.47 -9.70 20.15
CA GLY A 78 -9.47 -10.49 18.92
C GLY A 78 -8.17 -10.31 18.14
N PHE A 79 -7.96 -11.13 17.10
CA PHE A 79 -6.71 -11.15 16.32
C PHE A 79 -6.25 -9.76 15.85
N ILE A 80 -7.17 -8.91 15.38
CA ILE A 80 -6.88 -7.52 14.98
C ILE A 80 -6.31 -6.72 16.16
N GLY A 81 -6.94 -6.81 17.34
CA GLY A 81 -6.49 -6.08 18.52
C GLY A 81 -5.12 -6.58 19.00
N TRP A 82 -4.87 -7.88 18.93
CA TRP A 82 -3.57 -8.47 19.24
C TRP A 82 -2.50 -7.98 18.28
N TYR A 83 -2.76 -8.01 16.97
CA TYR A 83 -1.84 -7.52 15.94
C TYR A 83 -1.54 -6.02 16.12
N LEU A 84 -2.57 -5.20 16.32
CA LEU A 84 -2.39 -3.77 16.58
C LEU A 84 -1.63 -3.52 17.89
N GLY A 85 -1.82 -4.37 18.91
CA GLY A 85 -1.03 -4.37 20.14
C GLY A 85 0.46 -4.65 19.87
N MET A 86 0.76 -5.67 19.07
CA MET A 86 2.13 -6.01 18.64
C MET A 86 2.78 -4.91 17.80
N VAL A 87 2.02 -4.29 16.89
CA VAL A 87 2.47 -3.12 16.11
C VAL A 87 2.81 -1.93 17.00
N LYS A 88 2.19 -1.80 18.18
CA LYS A 88 2.51 -0.73 19.14
C LYS A 88 3.68 -1.09 20.05
N SER A 89 3.73 -2.32 20.57
CA SER A 89 4.74 -2.75 21.56
C SER A 89 6.11 -3.06 20.93
N ARG A 90 6.11 -3.68 19.75
CA ARG A 90 7.31 -4.06 19.00
C ARG A 90 7.16 -3.66 17.53
N PRO A 91 7.13 -2.36 17.22
CA PRO A 91 6.70 -1.86 15.92
C PRO A 91 7.58 -2.31 14.78
N VAL A 92 8.91 -2.24 14.93
CA VAL A 92 9.86 -2.61 13.86
C VAL A 92 9.76 -4.11 13.58
N PHE A 93 9.92 -4.94 14.61
CA PHE A 93 9.87 -6.40 14.47
C PHE A 93 8.56 -6.88 13.87
N THR A 94 7.41 -6.43 14.40
CA THR A 94 6.10 -6.88 13.91
C THR A 94 5.90 -6.49 12.45
N LYS A 95 6.25 -5.26 12.07
CA LYS A 95 6.14 -4.81 10.67
C LYS A 95 7.09 -5.56 9.73
N SER A 96 8.29 -5.90 10.21
CA SER A 96 9.25 -6.71 9.46
C SER A 96 8.76 -8.13 9.21
N VAL A 97 8.20 -8.79 10.23
CA VAL A 97 7.61 -10.12 10.07
C VAL A 97 6.43 -10.05 9.10
N THR A 98 5.54 -9.07 9.24
CA THR A 98 4.42 -8.90 8.30
C THR A 98 4.91 -8.65 6.87
N CYS A 99 5.93 -7.81 6.68
CA CYS A 99 6.54 -7.56 5.38
C CYS A 99 7.11 -8.85 4.76
N SER A 100 7.83 -9.64 5.55
CA SER A 100 8.38 -10.93 5.15
C SER A 100 7.30 -11.90 4.66
N LEU A 101 6.21 -12.05 5.43
CA LEU A 101 5.10 -12.92 5.07
C LEU A 101 4.41 -12.47 3.77
N ILE A 102 4.22 -11.16 3.59
CA ILE A 102 3.65 -10.61 2.35
C ILE A 102 4.57 -10.90 1.15
N TYR A 103 5.89 -10.75 1.31
CA TYR A 103 6.85 -11.02 0.24
C TYR A 103 6.94 -12.51 -0.11
N ILE A 104 6.87 -13.40 0.89
CA ILE A 104 6.77 -14.85 0.67
C ILE A 104 5.49 -15.17 -0.12
N ALA A 105 4.34 -14.64 0.32
CA ALA A 105 3.07 -14.87 -0.35
C ALA A 105 3.06 -14.32 -1.79
N ALA A 106 3.63 -13.13 -2.00
CA ALA A 106 3.74 -12.51 -3.31
C ALA A 106 4.62 -13.35 -4.25
N ASP A 107 5.73 -13.88 -3.75
CA ASP A 107 6.65 -14.70 -4.54
C ASP A 107 6.04 -16.07 -4.87
N LEU A 108 5.41 -16.75 -3.92
CA LEU A 108 4.71 -18.02 -4.17
C LEU A 108 3.57 -17.84 -5.19
N SER A 109 2.82 -16.75 -5.08
CA SER A 109 1.76 -16.42 -6.04
C SER A 109 2.33 -16.08 -7.42
N SER A 110 3.43 -15.33 -7.49
CA SER A 110 4.17 -15.06 -8.73
C SER A 110 4.62 -16.37 -9.39
N GLN A 111 5.22 -17.28 -8.62
CA GLN A 111 5.63 -18.58 -9.11
C GLN A 111 4.42 -19.38 -9.61
N THR A 112 3.30 -19.39 -8.88
CA THR A 112 2.07 -20.07 -9.31
C THR A 112 1.56 -19.57 -10.67
N ILE A 113 1.64 -18.26 -10.91
CA ILE A 113 1.19 -17.64 -12.17
C ILE A 113 2.17 -17.89 -13.32
N ALA A 114 3.47 -18.00 -13.03
CA ALA A 114 4.51 -18.13 -14.05
C ALA A 114 4.85 -19.58 -14.42
N LYS A 115 4.60 -20.51 -13.51
CA LYS A 115 5.00 -21.90 -13.69
C LYS A 115 4.08 -22.64 -14.64
N THR A 116 4.67 -23.56 -15.40
CA THR A 116 3.91 -24.61 -16.10
C THR A 116 3.61 -25.76 -15.13
N SER A 117 2.61 -26.59 -15.41
CA SER A 117 2.14 -27.68 -14.53
C SER A 117 3.23 -28.65 -14.06
N SER A 118 4.36 -28.73 -14.75
CA SER A 118 5.47 -29.64 -14.44
C SER A 118 6.62 -29.01 -13.65
N GLU A 119 6.62 -27.70 -13.39
CA GLU A 119 7.73 -27.03 -12.69
C GLU A 119 7.55 -27.08 -11.16
N SER A 120 8.63 -27.30 -10.42
CA SER A 120 8.64 -27.23 -8.94
C SER A 120 8.78 -25.80 -8.43
N TYR A 121 8.41 -25.55 -7.17
CA TYR A 121 8.58 -24.22 -6.57
C TYR A 121 10.06 -23.97 -6.23
N ASP A 122 10.55 -22.77 -6.54
CA ASP A 122 11.86 -22.30 -6.11
C ASP A 122 11.74 -21.69 -4.71
N PHE A 123 11.86 -22.55 -3.70
CA PHE A 123 11.81 -22.14 -2.30
C PHE A 123 13.04 -21.31 -1.88
N VAL A 124 14.17 -21.42 -2.59
CA VAL A 124 15.36 -20.59 -2.32
C VAL A 124 15.07 -19.15 -2.72
N ARG A 125 14.44 -18.94 -3.87
CA ARG A 125 13.93 -17.63 -4.29
C ARG A 125 12.92 -17.08 -3.28
N THR A 126 11.96 -17.89 -2.84
CA THR A 126 10.98 -17.45 -1.84
C THR A 126 11.64 -17.07 -0.52
N ALA A 127 12.64 -17.83 -0.06
CA ALA A 127 13.41 -17.51 1.14
C ALA A 127 14.19 -16.20 1.00
N ARG A 128 14.81 -15.93 -0.16
CA ARG A 128 15.46 -14.64 -0.45
C ARG A 128 14.48 -13.47 -0.37
N MET A 129 13.29 -13.62 -0.94
CA MET A 129 12.24 -12.59 -0.91
C MET A 129 11.72 -12.35 0.51
N GLY A 130 11.48 -13.42 1.27
CA GLY A 130 11.10 -13.34 2.68
C GLY A 130 12.17 -12.67 3.54
N GLY A 131 13.45 -13.04 3.34
CA GLY A 131 14.59 -12.43 4.02
C GLY A 131 14.74 -10.95 3.71
N TYR A 132 14.59 -10.55 2.44
CA TYR A 132 14.58 -9.13 2.05
C TYR A 132 13.47 -8.35 2.77
N GLY A 133 12.26 -8.91 2.84
CA GLY A 133 11.14 -8.33 3.58
C GLY A 133 11.42 -8.17 5.08
N LEU A 134 12.04 -9.20 5.69
CA LEU A 134 12.31 -9.24 7.12
C LEU A 134 13.42 -8.27 7.55
N PHE A 135 14.56 -8.31 6.87
CA PHE A 135 15.78 -7.66 7.32
C PHE A 135 16.01 -6.29 6.69
N VAL A 136 15.48 -6.03 5.50
CA VAL A 136 15.79 -4.82 4.74
C VAL A 136 14.55 -3.94 4.61
N LEU A 137 13.52 -4.43 3.92
CA LEU A 137 12.37 -3.59 3.57
C LEU A 137 11.52 -3.24 4.80
N GLY A 138 11.18 -4.22 5.64
CA GLY A 138 10.37 -4.02 6.83
C GLY A 138 10.89 -2.93 7.77
N PRO A 139 12.15 -2.99 8.24
CA PRO A 139 12.73 -1.97 9.10
C PRO A 139 12.81 -0.61 8.38
N THR A 140 13.31 -0.60 7.15
CA THR A 140 13.52 0.63 6.38
C THR A 140 12.20 1.36 6.10
N LEU A 141 11.14 0.61 5.80
CA LEU A 141 9.79 1.16 5.59
C LEU A 141 9.20 1.72 6.89
N HIS A 142 9.42 1.06 8.04
CA HIS A 142 9.06 1.62 9.35
C HIS A 142 9.73 2.99 9.55
N TYR A 143 11.04 3.08 9.38
CA TYR A 143 11.77 4.34 9.60
C TYR A 143 11.40 5.40 8.57
N TRP A 144 11.20 5.02 7.31
CA TRP A 144 10.79 5.94 6.25
C TRP A 144 9.47 6.64 6.54
N PHE A 145 8.42 5.87 6.86
CA PHE A 145 7.10 6.47 7.13
C PHE A 145 7.11 7.32 8.40
N ASN A 146 7.86 6.92 9.44
CA ASN A 146 8.04 7.76 10.63
C ASN A 146 8.82 9.04 10.32
N PHE A 147 9.89 8.96 9.53
CA PHE A 147 10.66 10.12 9.09
C PHE A 147 9.79 11.10 8.29
N MET A 148 9.02 10.60 7.32
CA MET A 148 8.06 11.40 6.56
C MET A 148 7.00 12.02 7.46
N SER A 149 6.52 11.33 8.51
CA SER A 149 5.55 11.91 9.44
C SER A 149 6.14 13.02 10.31
N ARG A 150 7.43 12.94 10.65
CA ARG A 150 8.13 13.98 11.42
C ARG A 150 8.44 15.21 10.57
N LEU A 151 8.93 14.99 9.35
CA LEU A 151 9.26 16.06 8.41
C LEU A 151 8.01 16.77 7.91
N PHE A 152 6.92 16.02 7.74
CA PHE A 152 5.68 16.46 7.12
C PHE A 152 4.47 15.96 7.92
N PRO A 153 4.15 16.58 9.07
CA PRO A 153 3.12 16.08 9.98
C PRO A 153 1.69 16.23 9.47
N LYS A 154 1.45 17.17 8.54
CA LYS A 154 0.13 17.43 7.97
C LYS A 154 -0.27 16.33 6.97
N GLN A 155 -1.59 16.17 6.79
CA GLN A 155 -2.21 15.27 5.81
C GLN A 155 -2.96 16.03 4.70
N ASP A 156 -2.59 17.29 4.46
CA ASP A 156 -3.11 18.05 3.32
C ASP A 156 -2.50 17.58 1.99
N LEU A 157 -3.09 18.03 0.88
CA LEU A 157 -2.68 17.62 -0.46
C LEU A 157 -1.23 18.00 -0.77
N ILE A 158 -0.81 19.22 -0.43
CA ILE A 158 0.55 19.71 -0.71
C ILE A 158 1.56 18.84 0.03
N THR A 159 1.32 18.61 1.32
CA THR A 159 2.18 17.78 2.15
C THR A 159 2.22 16.32 1.66
N THR A 160 1.11 15.80 1.16
CA THR A 160 1.03 14.46 0.55
C THR A 160 1.88 14.38 -0.72
N PHE A 161 1.78 15.36 -1.61
CA PHE A 161 2.59 15.43 -2.82
C PHE A 161 4.09 15.57 -2.51
N LYS A 162 4.48 16.32 -1.47
CA LYS A 162 5.88 16.41 -1.01
C LYS A 162 6.43 15.06 -0.54
N LYS A 163 5.64 14.30 0.24
CA LYS A 163 6.01 12.94 0.68
C LYS A 163 6.17 11.99 -0.50
N MET A 164 5.24 12.04 -1.45
CA MET A 164 5.32 11.29 -2.71
C MET A 164 6.59 11.63 -3.50
N ALA A 165 6.87 12.92 -3.69
CA ALA A 165 8.05 13.35 -4.43
C ALA A 165 9.33 12.80 -3.80
N MET A 166 9.48 12.88 -2.47
CA MET A 166 10.59 12.28 -1.72
C MET A 166 10.65 10.75 -1.89
N GLY A 167 9.49 10.09 -1.90
CA GLY A 167 9.37 8.67 -2.17
C GLY A 167 9.92 8.29 -3.55
N GLN A 168 9.52 9.03 -4.58
CA GLN A 168 9.90 8.74 -5.96
C GLN A 168 11.35 9.13 -6.30
N THR A 169 11.90 10.18 -5.69
CA THR A 169 13.25 10.65 -6.02
C THR A 169 14.34 10.06 -5.16
N ILE A 170 14.03 9.63 -3.93
CA ILE A 170 15.02 9.14 -2.97
C ILE A 170 14.75 7.68 -2.62
N TYR A 171 13.62 7.41 -1.96
CA TYR A 171 13.38 6.09 -1.37
C TYR A 171 13.25 4.98 -2.42
N GLY A 172 12.43 5.19 -3.45
CA GLY A 172 12.21 4.25 -4.54
C GLY A 172 13.50 3.86 -5.25
N PRO A 173 14.30 4.83 -5.77
CA PRO A 173 15.58 4.54 -6.39
C PRO A 173 16.55 3.79 -5.48
N CYS A 174 16.73 4.24 -4.23
CA CYS A 174 17.62 3.57 -3.28
C CYS A 174 17.19 2.13 -3.02
N MET A 175 15.90 1.90 -2.73
CA MET A 175 15.39 0.55 -2.43
C MET A 175 15.43 -0.37 -3.64
N THR A 176 15.26 0.17 -4.86
CA THR A 176 15.36 -0.61 -6.10
C THR A 176 16.80 -1.07 -6.35
N VAL A 177 17.79 -0.19 -6.16
CA VAL A 177 19.21 -0.55 -6.26
C VAL A 177 19.56 -1.62 -5.22
N ILE A 178 19.17 -1.41 -3.96
CA ILE A 178 19.41 -2.36 -2.87
C ILE A 178 18.78 -3.72 -3.20
N PHE A 179 17.54 -3.73 -3.69
CA PHE A 179 16.84 -4.97 -4.05
C PHE A 179 17.58 -5.75 -5.13
N PHE A 180 17.97 -5.12 -6.24
CA PHE A 180 18.67 -5.79 -7.33
C PHE A 180 20.06 -6.27 -6.90
N SER A 181 20.83 -5.42 -6.22
CA SER A 181 22.16 -5.77 -5.74
C SER A 181 22.12 -6.94 -4.77
N LEU A 182 21.25 -6.90 -3.76
CA LEU A 182 21.13 -8.00 -2.79
C LEU A 182 20.68 -9.29 -3.45
N ASN A 183 19.69 -9.25 -4.35
CA ASN A 183 19.24 -10.46 -5.04
C ASN A 183 20.33 -11.05 -5.92
N ALA A 184 21.09 -10.21 -6.64
CA ALA A 184 22.19 -10.67 -7.48
C ALA A 184 23.34 -11.25 -6.63
N SER A 185 23.74 -10.58 -5.54
CA SER A 185 24.73 -11.12 -4.60
C SER A 185 24.30 -12.45 -3.98
N LEU A 186 23.03 -12.59 -3.57
CA LEU A 186 22.49 -13.85 -3.01
C LEU A 186 22.33 -14.97 -4.05
N GLN A 187 22.47 -14.68 -5.34
CA GLN A 187 22.57 -15.67 -6.41
C GLN A 187 24.04 -16.04 -6.73
N GLY A 188 25.01 -15.40 -6.07
CA GLY A 188 26.44 -15.62 -6.31
C GLY A 188 26.99 -14.90 -7.55
N GLU A 189 26.27 -13.89 -8.07
CA GLU A 189 26.74 -13.09 -9.21
C GLU A 189 27.98 -12.24 -8.83
N SER A 190 28.93 -12.11 -9.76
CA SER A 190 30.13 -11.29 -9.55
C SER A 190 29.79 -9.79 -9.55
N GLY A 191 30.66 -8.94 -8.99
CA GLY A 191 30.43 -7.49 -8.94
C GLY A 191 30.18 -6.86 -10.32
N SER A 192 30.85 -7.34 -11.36
CA SER A 192 30.63 -6.90 -12.75
C SER A 192 29.27 -7.30 -13.29
N ASP A 193 28.80 -8.51 -12.97
CA ASP A 193 27.49 -9.00 -13.40
C ASP A 193 26.35 -8.24 -12.71
N ILE A 194 26.51 -7.96 -11.41
CA ILE A 194 25.59 -7.13 -10.64
C ILE A 194 25.45 -5.74 -11.28
N LEU A 195 26.59 -5.12 -11.65
CA LEU A 195 26.58 -3.80 -12.29
C LEU A 195 25.92 -3.85 -13.68
N ALA A 196 26.19 -4.90 -14.46
CA ALA A 196 25.56 -5.09 -15.76
C ALA A 196 24.04 -5.26 -15.64
N ARG A 197 23.57 -6.07 -14.69
CA ARG A 197 22.15 -6.24 -14.37
C ARG A 197 21.51 -4.92 -13.96
N LEU A 198 22.18 -4.15 -13.10
CA LEU A 198 21.67 -2.86 -12.66
C LEU A 198 21.53 -1.88 -13.84
N LYS A 199 22.52 -1.81 -14.73
CA LYS A 199 22.44 -0.97 -15.94
C LYS A 199 21.30 -1.39 -16.88
N ARG A 200 21.02 -2.69 -16.97
CA ARG A 200 19.95 -3.24 -17.81
C ARG A 200 18.56 -3.02 -17.23
N ASP A 201 18.38 -3.31 -15.95
CA ASP A 201 17.04 -3.49 -15.35
C ASP A 201 16.59 -2.31 -14.49
N LEU A 202 17.52 -1.48 -13.98
CA LEU A 202 17.19 -0.40 -13.06
C LEU A 202 16.27 0.64 -13.71
N LEU A 203 16.65 1.17 -14.88
CA LEU A 203 15.85 2.21 -15.54
C LEU A 203 14.45 1.69 -15.91
N PRO A 204 14.28 0.52 -16.56
CA PRO A 204 12.95 -0.05 -16.79
C PRO A 204 12.14 -0.23 -15.51
N ALA A 205 12.76 -0.71 -14.42
CA ALA A 205 12.08 -0.89 -13.14
C ALA A 205 11.61 0.44 -12.54
N LEU A 206 12.45 1.48 -12.58
CA LEU A 206 12.09 2.81 -12.11
C LEU A 206 10.97 3.44 -12.94
N PHE A 207 11.03 3.34 -14.28
CA PHE A 207 9.96 3.86 -15.14
C PHE A 207 8.62 3.18 -14.88
N ASN A 208 8.61 1.85 -14.80
CA ASN A 208 7.37 1.13 -14.47
C ASN A 208 6.89 1.51 -13.06
N GLY A 209 7.82 1.67 -12.12
CA GLY A 209 7.53 2.08 -10.75
C GLY A 209 6.86 3.45 -10.65
N VAL A 210 7.35 4.44 -11.40
CA VAL A 210 6.81 5.81 -11.42
C VAL A 210 5.37 5.86 -11.94
N MET A 211 4.91 4.86 -12.71
CA MET A 211 3.51 4.81 -13.16
C MET A 211 2.56 4.25 -12.09
N TYR A 212 3.07 3.46 -11.14
CA TYR A 212 2.26 2.71 -10.17
C TYR A 212 2.37 3.27 -8.75
N TRP A 213 3.59 3.51 -8.29
CA TRP A 213 3.87 3.89 -6.91
C TRP A 213 3.31 5.27 -6.50
N PRO A 214 3.28 6.30 -7.35
CA PRO A 214 2.65 7.58 -6.98
C PRO A 214 1.20 7.44 -6.54
N VAL A 215 0.40 6.58 -7.19
CA VAL A 215 -0.99 6.35 -6.79
C VAL A 215 -1.06 5.63 -5.45
N CYS A 216 -0.22 4.62 -5.25
CA CYS A 216 -0.13 3.86 -4.01
C CYS A 216 0.32 4.74 -2.83
N ASP A 217 1.33 5.59 -3.06
CA ASP A 217 1.87 6.53 -2.09
C ASP A 217 0.81 7.58 -1.73
N PHE A 218 0.10 8.12 -2.72
CA PHE A 218 -1.01 9.05 -2.48
C PHE A 218 -2.04 8.44 -1.53
N ILE A 219 -2.52 7.24 -1.84
CA ILE A 219 -3.51 6.53 -1.03
C ILE A 219 -2.97 6.29 0.39
N THR A 220 -1.74 5.81 0.49
CA THR A 220 -1.08 5.47 1.75
C THR A 220 -0.93 6.70 2.65
N PHE A 221 -0.40 7.80 2.12
CA PHE A 221 -0.12 9.01 2.90
C PHE A 221 -1.37 9.84 3.21
N ARG A 222 -2.39 9.81 2.33
CA ARG A 222 -3.60 10.63 2.46
C ARG A 222 -4.64 10.04 3.41
N PHE A 223 -4.78 8.71 3.42
CA PHE A 223 -5.91 8.03 4.09
C PHE A 223 -5.51 7.19 5.31
N PHE A 224 -4.25 6.77 5.43
CA PHE A 224 -3.84 5.85 6.50
C PHE A 224 -2.96 6.51 7.56
N PRO A 225 -3.16 6.17 8.85
CA PRO A 225 -2.28 6.63 9.92
C PRO A 225 -0.90 5.97 9.81
N VAL A 226 0.14 6.68 10.26
CA VAL A 226 1.57 6.32 10.11
C VAL A 226 1.90 4.89 10.55
N HIS A 227 1.25 4.39 11.59
CA HIS A 227 1.51 3.04 12.09
C HIS A 227 1.04 1.94 11.13
N LEU A 228 0.03 2.20 10.28
CA LEU A 228 -0.50 1.27 9.26
C LEU A 228 0.09 1.47 7.86
N GLN A 229 0.70 2.63 7.58
CA GLN A 229 1.28 2.93 6.26
C GLN A 229 2.26 1.84 5.75
N PRO A 230 3.15 1.26 6.58
CA PRO A 230 3.99 0.13 6.15
C PRO A 230 3.20 -1.09 5.69
N LEU A 231 2.10 -1.44 6.38
CA LEU A 231 1.25 -2.58 6.02
C LEU A 231 0.57 -2.35 4.67
N VAL A 232 0.02 -1.15 4.47
CA VAL A 232 -0.66 -0.76 3.23
C VAL A 232 0.31 -0.75 2.06
N SER A 233 1.48 -0.13 2.22
CA SER A 233 2.53 -0.09 1.20
C SER A 233 3.00 -1.50 0.83
N ASN A 234 3.23 -2.39 1.81
CA ASN A 234 3.55 -3.79 1.53
C ASN A 234 2.42 -4.53 0.79
N SER A 235 1.16 -4.23 1.08
CA SER A 235 0.02 -4.80 0.37
C SER A 235 0.00 -4.37 -1.11
N PHE A 236 0.38 -3.12 -1.40
CA PHE A 236 0.59 -2.67 -2.78
C PHE A 236 1.81 -3.36 -3.43
N SER A 237 2.87 -3.68 -2.68
CA SER A 237 3.99 -4.47 -3.21
C SER A 237 3.55 -5.87 -3.64
N TYR A 238 2.62 -6.49 -2.92
CA TYR A 238 2.05 -7.79 -3.32
C TYR A 238 1.38 -7.67 -4.69
N VAL A 239 0.45 -6.72 -4.84
CA VAL A 239 -0.27 -6.49 -6.11
C VAL A 239 0.68 -6.18 -7.26
N TRP A 240 1.71 -5.36 -6.99
CA TRP A 240 2.76 -5.04 -7.95
C TRP A 240 3.49 -6.28 -8.46
N THR A 241 3.90 -7.17 -7.55
CA THR A 241 4.59 -8.42 -7.90
C THR A 241 3.73 -9.31 -8.79
N ILE A 242 2.44 -9.43 -8.49
CA ILE A 242 1.49 -10.19 -9.32
C ILE A 242 1.36 -9.56 -10.71
N TYR A 243 1.17 -8.24 -10.78
CA TYR A 243 1.05 -7.51 -12.04
C TYR A 243 2.29 -7.67 -12.93
N MET A 244 3.49 -7.49 -12.35
CA MET A 244 4.76 -7.65 -13.09
C MET A 244 4.91 -9.07 -13.63
N THR A 245 4.55 -10.07 -12.83
CA THR A 245 4.60 -11.48 -13.24
C THR A 245 3.65 -11.74 -14.40
N TYR A 246 2.40 -11.29 -14.28
CA TYR A 246 1.40 -11.43 -15.33
C TYR A 246 1.85 -10.77 -16.65
N MET A 247 2.34 -9.52 -16.56
CA MET A 247 2.83 -8.79 -17.73
C MET A 247 4.07 -9.44 -18.37
N ALA A 248 4.95 -10.04 -17.57
CA ALA A 248 6.11 -10.78 -18.07
C ALA A 248 5.68 -12.06 -18.81
N ASN A 249 4.69 -12.78 -18.29
CA ASN A 249 4.19 -14.01 -18.90
C ASN A 249 3.46 -13.77 -20.23
N ARG A 250 2.71 -12.67 -20.37
CA ARG A 250 2.04 -12.33 -21.65
C ARG A 250 3.00 -11.97 -22.78
N LYS A 251 4.24 -11.58 -22.47
CA LYS A 251 5.26 -11.24 -23.47
C LYS A 251 5.95 -12.47 -24.05
N LYS A 252 5.75 -13.66 -23.48
CA LYS A 252 6.12 -14.91 -24.15
C LYS A 252 5.09 -15.12 -25.28
N PRO A 253 5.46 -15.02 -26.57
CA PRO A 253 4.54 -15.45 -27.62
C PRO A 253 4.17 -16.90 -27.32
N VAL A 254 2.88 -17.19 -27.37
CA VAL A 254 2.38 -18.57 -27.47
C VAL A 254 3.11 -19.15 -28.67
N ALA A 255 4.15 -19.94 -28.43
CA ALA A 255 4.70 -20.81 -29.44
C ALA A 255 3.55 -21.75 -29.77
N ILE A 256 2.81 -21.40 -30.83
CA ILE A 256 1.83 -22.27 -31.43
C ILE A 256 2.61 -23.54 -31.72
N SER A 257 2.24 -24.58 -30.98
CA SER A 257 2.56 -25.95 -31.28
C SER A 257 1.98 -26.25 -32.66
N SER A 258 2.72 -25.96 -33.73
CA SER A 258 2.54 -26.65 -35.00
C SER A 258 3.24 -28.00 -34.89
N CYS A 259 2.61 -28.89 -34.12
CA CYS A 259 2.61 -30.30 -34.44
C CYS A 259 1.66 -30.45 -35.63
N ASP A 260 2.16 -30.21 -36.84
CA ASP A 260 1.50 -30.51 -38.12
C ASP A 260 2.56 -30.39 -39.22
N THR A 261 3.44 -31.40 -39.32
CA THR A 261 4.00 -31.96 -40.58
C THR A 261 4.87 -33.18 -40.20
N GLN A 262 4.26 -34.15 -39.54
CA GLN A 262 4.59 -35.56 -39.72
C GLN A 262 3.25 -36.18 -40.10
N ILE A 263 3.18 -36.89 -41.22
CA ILE A 263 1.98 -37.43 -41.91
C ILE A 263 1.45 -36.53 -43.06
N SER A 264 2.23 -36.48 -44.13
CA SER A 264 1.76 -36.56 -45.53
C SER A 264 2.99 -37.03 -46.32
N SER A 265 3.28 -38.33 -46.31
CA SER A 265 2.84 -39.27 -47.35
C SER A 265 3.52 -38.97 -48.69
N ILE A 266 4.33 -39.96 -49.11
CA ILE A 266 5.03 -40.17 -50.40
C ILE A 266 6.49 -39.71 -50.40
#